data_AF-A0A9D7RLZ6-F1
#
_entry.id   AF-A0A9D7RLZ6-F1
#
_cell.length_a   1.000
_cell.length_b   1.000
_cell.length_c   1.000
_cell.angle_alpha   90.00
_cell.angle_beta   90.00
_cell.angle_gamma   90.00
#
_symmetry.space_group_name_H-M   'P 1'
#
loop_
_entity.id
_entity.type
_entity.pdbx_description
1 polymer ?
#
loop_
_entity_poly.entity_id
_entity_poly.type
_entity_poly.pdbx_seq_one_letter_code
_entity_poly.pdbx_strand_id
1 'polypeptide(L)'
;MVWSADRFTKLPHQGSWLHFILFPWIGYSLFGAVVGWHMHKQPNFYHTHWAPLLFLVLGVWIHYSVNDILNGLYRLTTIDHFRMATYNNASFWRLGHILIVFSIFIWITKLFKNINPLILKIGGETLVIYSVHYVLLYGTWFGIGVRSLGSHTWSPWPTAIGAIVFLAFFAFLIYRIEEIRYILYHIVPHYAGLYYRFLRIKLRRFYIDKREQLAAMFAGKVR
;
A
#
# COMPACT_ATOMS: atom_id res chain seq x y z
N MET A 1 -19.17 20.44 -5.06
CA MET A 1 -19.38 18.98 -5.25
C MET A 1 -18.85 18.27 -4.03
N VAL A 2 -19.75 17.88 -3.14
CA VAL A 2 -19.45 17.21 -1.87
C VAL A 2 -19.02 15.77 -2.17
N TRP A 3 -17.79 15.44 -1.80
CA TRP A 3 -17.22 14.11 -1.89
C TRP A 3 -17.85 13.26 -0.77
N SER A 4 -19.03 12.69 -1.02
CA SER A 4 -19.68 11.79 -0.06
C SER A 4 -19.21 10.35 -0.33
N ALA A 5 -18.69 9.73 0.72
CA ALA A 5 -18.19 8.35 0.76
C ALA A 5 -19.32 7.31 0.66
N ASP A 6 -20.56 7.78 0.54
CA ASP A 6 -21.80 7.04 0.76
C ASP A 6 -22.33 6.37 -0.53
N ARG A 7 -21.66 6.56 -1.67
CA ARG A 7 -21.98 5.82 -2.90
C ARG A 7 -21.39 4.41 -2.98
N PHE A 8 -20.53 4.02 -2.04
CA PHE A 8 -19.91 2.68 -2.03
C PHE A 8 -20.64 1.66 -1.14
N THR A 9 -21.67 2.08 -0.40
CA THR A 9 -22.43 1.21 0.52
C THR A 9 -23.78 0.73 -0.03
N LYS A 10 -24.14 1.12 -1.26
CA LYS A 10 -25.44 0.76 -1.87
C LYS A 10 -25.27 -0.08 -3.13
N LEU A 11 -24.75 -1.30 -2.98
CA LEU A 11 -25.07 -2.40 -3.87
C LEU A 11 -25.53 -3.59 -3.01
N PRO A 12 -26.82 -3.95 -3.04
CA PRO A 12 -27.30 -5.14 -2.37
C PRO A 12 -26.87 -6.34 -3.22
N HIS A 13 -26.29 -7.35 -2.57
CA HIS A 13 -25.83 -8.62 -3.16
C HIS A 13 -24.45 -8.61 -3.84
N GLN A 14 -23.39 -8.46 -3.04
CA GLN A 14 -22.23 -9.34 -3.14
C GLN A 14 -21.41 -9.26 -1.83
N GLY A 15 -21.43 -10.33 -1.05
CA GLY A 15 -20.52 -10.48 0.08
C GLY A 15 -19.10 -10.74 -0.43
N SER A 16 -18.16 -9.87 -0.10
CA SER A 16 -16.83 -10.26 0.43
C SER A 16 -16.07 -9.01 0.89
N TRP A 17 -15.55 -9.10 2.10
CA TRP A 17 -14.92 -8.05 2.89
C TRP A 17 -13.48 -7.77 2.48
N LEU A 18 -13.23 -7.16 1.32
CA LEU A 18 -11.87 -6.74 0.97
C LEU A 18 -11.85 -5.31 0.41
N HIS A 19 -11.97 -4.33 1.30
CA HIS A 19 -11.70 -2.92 1.02
C HIS A 19 -10.24 -2.65 0.56
N PHE A 20 -9.39 -3.68 0.54
CA PHE A 20 -8.01 -3.66 0.05
C PHE A 20 -7.72 -4.88 -0.83
N ILE A 21 -8.20 -4.89 -2.07
CA ILE A 21 -7.62 -5.81 -3.06
C ILE A 21 -6.20 -5.31 -3.33
N LEU A 22 -5.17 -6.09 -3.00
CA LEU A 22 -3.76 -5.73 -3.23
C LEU A 22 -3.46 -5.38 -4.70
N PHE A 23 -4.26 -5.90 -5.63
CA PHE A 23 -3.96 -5.94 -7.06
C PHE A 23 -3.91 -4.58 -7.79
N PRO A 24 -4.75 -3.57 -7.51
CA PRO A 24 -4.53 -2.24 -8.11
C PRO A 24 -3.36 -1.51 -7.46
N TRP A 25 -3.17 -1.70 -6.15
CA TRP A 25 -2.22 -0.91 -5.37
C TRP A 25 -0.77 -1.37 -5.54
N ILE A 26 -0.54 -2.68 -5.69
CA ILE A 26 0.78 -3.24 -5.99
C ILE A 26 1.33 -2.71 -7.31
N GLY A 27 0.46 -2.43 -8.29
CA GLY A 27 0.84 -1.83 -9.57
C GLY A 27 1.54 -0.48 -9.40
N TYR A 28 1.04 0.38 -8.52
CA TYR A 28 1.70 1.66 -8.22
C TYR A 28 3.04 1.47 -7.51
N SER A 29 3.12 0.53 -6.56
CA SER A 29 4.37 0.24 -5.85
C SER A 29 5.44 -0.30 -6.79
N LEU A 30 5.09 -1.22 -7.69
CA LEU A 30 5.99 -1.76 -8.71
C LEU A 30 6.41 -0.70 -9.73
N PHE A 31 5.46 0.12 -10.20
CA PHE A 31 5.76 1.24 -11.09
C PHE A 31 6.74 2.23 -10.43
N GLY A 32 6.48 2.61 -9.17
CA GLY A 32 7.36 3.47 -8.40
C GLY A 32 8.75 2.85 -8.19
N ALA A 33 8.83 1.55 -7.96
CA ALA A 33 10.11 0.83 -7.84
C ALA A 33 10.92 0.85 -9.14
N VAL A 34 10.27 0.65 -10.30
CA VAL A 34 10.93 0.72 -11.62
C VAL A 34 11.43 2.15 -11.89
N VAL A 35 10.60 3.16 -11.63
CA VAL A 35 10.99 4.57 -11.79
C VAL A 35 12.16 4.91 -10.85
N GLY A 36 12.09 4.51 -9.58
CA GLY A 36 13.17 4.73 -8.60
C GLY A 36 14.47 4.03 -8.98
N TRP A 37 14.41 2.79 -9.47
CA TRP A 37 15.57 2.09 -10.01
C TRP A 37 16.18 2.83 -11.21
N HIS A 38 15.35 3.32 -12.13
CA HIS A 38 15.82 4.07 -13.28
C HIS A 38 16.47 5.41 -12.87
N MET A 39 15.91 6.10 -11.88
CA MET A 39 16.49 7.31 -11.27
C MET A 39 17.87 7.05 -10.68
N HIS A 40 18.04 5.94 -9.96
CA HIS A 40 19.32 5.55 -9.39
C HIS A 40 20.36 5.27 -10.48
N LYS A 41 19.96 4.66 -11.60
CA LYS A 41 20.87 4.35 -12.72
C LYS A 41 21.23 5.57 -13.56
N GLN A 42 20.34 6.55 -13.71
CA GLN A 42 20.54 7.73 -14.56
C GLN A 42 20.29 9.06 -13.82
N PRO A 43 21.05 9.39 -12.76
CA PRO A 43 20.80 10.58 -11.96
C PRO A 43 20.86 11.89 -12.78
N ASN A 44 21.77 11.97 -13.77
CA ASN A 44 21.95 13.16 -14.60
C ASN A 44 20.68 13.56 -15.37
N PHE A 45 19.90 12.58 -15.84
CA PHE A 45 18.64 12.84 -16.53
C PHE A 45 17.60 13.48 -15.59
N TYR A 46 17.47 12.95 -14.38
CA TYR A 46 16.50 13.43 -13.39
C TYR A 46 16.92 14.74 -12.70
N HIS A 47 18.23 15.01 -12.61
CA HIS A 47 18.75 16.32 -12.19
C HIS A 47 18.47 17.43 -13.21
N THR A 48 18.14 17.09 -14.45
CA THR A 48 17.74 18.05 -15.49
C THR A 48 16.25 18.44 -15.36
N HIS A 49 15.86 19.66 -15.76
CA HIS A 49 14.44 20.10 -15.74
C HIS A 49 13.53 19.34 -16.70
N TRP A 50 14.12 18.65 -17.70
CA TRP A 50 13.40 17.86 -18.70
C TRP A 50 12.67 16.64 -18.12
N ALA A 51 13.27 15.92 -17.17
CA ALA A 51 12.66 14.74 -16.57
C ALA A 51 11.34 15.05 -15.82
N PRO A 52 11.27 16.00 -14.87
CA PRO A 52 10.01 16.37 -14.23
C PRO A 52 9.00 16.93 -15.24
N LEU A 53 9.44 17.71 -16.23
CA LEU A 53 8.54 18.20 -17.28
C LEU A 53 7.89 17.04 -18.07
N LEU A 54 8.67 16.01 -18.41
CA LEU A 54 8.15 14.81 -19.06
C LEU A 54 7.09 14.12 -18.20
N PHE A 55 7.35 13.92 -16.90
CA PHE A 55 6.34 13.33 -16.00
C PHE A 55 5.08 14.19 -15.87
N LEU A 56 5.22 15.51 -15.84
CA LEU A 56 4.09 16.43 -15.79
C LEU A 56 3.23 16.31 -17.05
N VAL A 57 3.86 16.42 -18.23
CA VAL A 57 3.18 16.32 -19.53
C VAL A 57 2.53 14.94 -19.68
N LEU A 58 3.25 13.87 -19.35
CA LEU A 58 2.73 12.51 -19.41
C LEU A 58 1.56 12.32 -18.44
N GLY A 59 1.66 12.85 -17.22
CA GLY A 59 0.60 12.78 -16.21
C GLY A 59 -0.67 13.51 -16.63
N VAL A 60 -0.53 14.72 -17.19
CA VAL A 60 -1.65 15.49 -17.75
C VAL A 60 -2.26 14.79 -18.97
N TRP A 61 -1.42 14.27 -19.86
CA TRP A 61 -1.88 13.52 -21.03
C TRP A 61 -2.67 12.27 -20.64
N ILE A 62 -2.17 11.48 -19.67
CA ILE A 62 -2.89 10.31 -19.13
C ILE A 62 -4.20 10.74 -18.52
N HIS A 63 -4.23 11.81 -17.71
CA HIS A 63 -5.44 12.29 -17.05
C HIS A 63 -6.60 12.52 -18.04
N TYR A 64 -6.32 13.15 -19.17
CA TYR A 64 -7.34 13.44 -20.18
C TYR A 64 -7.59 12.28 -21.15
N SER A 65 -6.55 11.53 -21.53
CA SER A 65 -6.64 10.53 -22.61
C SER A 65 -7.02 9.13 -22.12
N VAL A 66 -7.14 8.91 -20.80
CA VAL A 66 -7.32 7.56 -20.23
C VAL A 66 -8.53 6.82 -20.78
N ASN A 67 -9.65 7.53 -20.96
CA ASN A 67 -10.89 6.94 -21.47
C ASN A 67 -10.76 6.56 -22.94
N ASP A 68 -10.12 7.43 -23.72
CA ASP A 68 -9.93 7.22 -25.15
C ASP A 68 -8.97 6.07 -25.43
N ILE A 69 -7.90 5.95 -24.63
CA ILE A 69 -6.95 4.84 -24.69
C ILE A 69 -7.67 3.52 -24.39
N LEU A 70 -8.43 3.44 -23.29
CA LEU A 70 -9.13 2.21 -22.90
C LEU A 70 -10.22 1.81 -23.91
N ASN A 71 -10.97 2.78 -24.43
CA ASN A 71 -11.96 2.54 -25.47
C ASN A 71 -11.33 2.15 -26.81
N GLY A 72 -10.19 2.73 -27.17
CA GLY A 72 -9.41 2.35 -28.34
C GLY A 72 -8.90 0.91 -28.23
N LEU A 73 -8.36 0.53 -27.07
CA LEU A 73 -7.92 -0.85 -26.79
C LEU A 73 -9.09 -1.84 -26.88
N TYR A 74 -10.27 -1.49 -26.36
CA TYR A 74 -11.46 -2.32 -26.52
C TYR A 74 -11.84 -2.51 -27.98
N ARG A 75 -11.85 -1.44 -28.79
CA ARG A 75 -12.17 -1.52 -30.22
C ARG A 75 -11.19 -2.40 -31.00
N LEU A 76 -9.91 -2.43 -30.59
CA LEU A 76 -8.87 -3.22 -31.24
C LEU A 76 -8.86 -4.69 -30.82
N THR A 77 -9.10 -4.97 -29.54
CA THR A 77 -8.96 -6.32 -28.97
C THR A 77 -10.29 -7.05 -28.80
N THR A 78 -11.42 -6.33 -28.79
CA THR A 78 -12.77 -6.82 -28.48
C THR A 78 -12.93 -7.53 -27.13
N ILE A 79 -11.93 -7.42 -26.24
CA ILE A 79 -11.95 -8.03 -24.91
C ILE A 79 -12.80 -7.17 -23.97
N ASP A 80 -13.89 -7.74 -23.45
CA ASP A 80 -14.85 -7.04 -22.58
C ASP A 80 -14.22 -6.47 -21.29
N HIS A 81 -13.09 -7.00 -20.83
CA HIS A 81 -12.35 -6.45 -19.70
C HIS A 81 -11.85 -5.02 -19.95
N PHE A 82 -11.48 -4.65 -21.18
CA PHE A 82 -11.10 -3.26 -21.47
C PHE A 82 -12.31 -2.32 -21.46
N ARG A 83 -13.48 -2.80 -21.90
CA ARG A 83 -14.74 -2.05 -21.77
C ARG A 83 -15.12 -1.83 -20.30
N MET A 84 -14.98 -2.85 -19.45
CA MET A 84 -15.17 -2.72 -18.01
C MET A 84 -14.14 -1.78 -17.36
N ALA A 85 -12.89 -1.81 -17.83
CA ALA A 85 -11.84 -0.91 -17.36
C ALA A 85 -12.11 0.56 -17.70
N THR A 86 -12.80 0.86 -18.81
CA THR A 86 -13.27 2.23 -19.10
C THR A 86 -14.23 2.73 -18.03
N TYR A 87 -15.17 1.89 -17.57
CA TYR A 87 -16.13 2.26 -16.52
C TYR A 87 -15.50 2.34 -15.12
N ASN A 88 -14.43 1.59 -14.86
CA ASN A 88 -13.70 1.59 -13.60
C ASN A 88 -12.24 2.06 -13.79
N ASN A 89 -12.08 3.20 -14.45
CA ASN A 89 -10.79 3.78 -14.81
C ASN A 89 -10.09 4.51 -13.65
N ALA A 90 -10.65 4.47 -12.43
CA ALA A 90 -10.22 5.29 -11.31
C ALA A 90 -8.74 5.07 -10.95
N SER A 91 -8.21 3.86 -11.18
CA SER A 91 -6.79 3.56 -10.98
C SER A 91 -5.91 4.23 -12.04
N PHE A 92 -6.30 4.16 -13.31
CA PHE A 92 -5.52 4.79 -14.38
C PHE A 92 -5.57 6.32 -14.29
N TRP A 93 -6.71 6.88 -13.90
CA TRP A 93 -6.85 8.32 -13.63
C TRP A 93 -5.93 8.78 -12.48
N ARG A 94 -5.89 8.01 -11.39
CA ARG A 94 -4.97 8.25 -10.27
C ARG A 94 -3.50 8.12 -10.68
N LEU A 95 -3.15 7.26 -11.63
CA LEU A 95 -1.78 7.16 -12.14
C LEU A 95 -1.31 8.49 -12.75
N GLY A 96 -2.14 9.14 -13.55
CA GLY A 96 -1.83 10.46 -14.11
C GLY A 96 -1.56 11.50 -13.01
N HIS A 97 -2.37 11.51 -11.95
CA HIS A 97 -2.18 12.39 -10.79
C HIS A 97 -0.89 12.10 -10.04
N ILE A 98 -0.54 10.83 -9.86
CA ILE A 98 0.71 10.43 -9.21
C ILE A 98 1.91 10.98 -10.00
N LEU A 99 1.89 10.91 -11.34
CA LEU A 99 2.97 11.46 -12.18
C LEU A 99 3.08 12.99 -12.07
N ILE A 100 1.94 13.70 -12.02
CA ILE A 100 1.91 15.14 -11.82
C ILE A 100 2.53 15.49 -10.46
N VAL A 101 2.07 14.85 -9.38
CA VAL A 101 2.60 15.08 -8.03
C VAL A 101 4.09 14.74 -7.96
N PHE A 102 4.51 13.65 -8.61
CA PHE A 102 5.90 13.23 -8.68
C PHE A 102 6.80 14.26 -9.37
N SER A 103 6.33 14.88 -10.46
CA SER A 103 7.06 15.96 -11.14
C SER A 103 7.29 17.16 -10.22
N ILE A 104 6.26 17.53 -9.44
CA ILE A 104 6.32 18.63 -8.48
C ILE A 104 7.32 18.30 -7.37
N PHE A 105 7.31 17.07 -6.85
CA PHE A 105 8.28 16.63 -5.84
C PHE A 105 9.72 16.74 -6.34
N ILE A 106 10.01 16.33 -7.59
CA ILE A 106 11.36 16.47 -8.17
C ILE A 106 11.78 17.95 -8.28
N TRP A 107 10.86 18.87 -8.55
CA TRP A 107 11.18 20.30 -8.54
C TRP A 107 11.41 20.83 -7.13
N ILE A 108 10.58 20.44 -6.16
CA ILE A 108 10.74 20.82 -4.76
C ILE A 108 12.11 20.36 -4.24
N THR A 109 12.53 19.12 -4.52
CA THR A 109 13.85 18.63 -4.08
C THR A 109 15.02 19.39 -4.69
N LYS A 110 14.85 19.99 -5.87
CA LYS A 110 15.87 20.87 -6.46
C LYS A 110 15.91 22.26 -5.83
N LEU A 111 14.76 22.80 -5.45
CA LEU A 111 14.65 24.09 -4.77
C LEU A 111 15.19 24.01 -3.34
N PHE A 112 14.85 22.93 -2.63
CA PHE A 112 15.27 22.70 -1.26
C PHE A 112 16.43 21.69 -1.23
N LYS A 113 17.66 22.16 -1.40
CA LYS A 113 18.86 21.29 -1.35
C LYS A 113 19.12 20.69 0.04
N ASN A 114 18.66 21.36 1.10
CA ASN A 114 18.85 20.95 2.50
C ASN A 114 17.53 20.54 3.14
N ILE A 115 16.91 19.45 2.64
CA ILE A 115 15.69 18.91 3.27
C ILE A 115 16.07 18.27 4.61
N ASN A 116 15.28 18.55 5.65
CA ASN A 116 15.46 17.95 6.96
C ASN A 116 15.39 16.40 6.83
N PRO A 117 16.39 15.65 7.33
CA PRO A 117 16.41 14.18 7.25
C PRO A 117 15.16 13.53 7.86
N LEU A 118 14.50 14.18 8.83
CA LEU A 118 13.23 13.71 9.38
C LEU A 118 12.13 13.64 8.32
N ILE A 119 12.04 14.62 7.43
CA ILE A 119 11.01 14.64 6.37
C ILE A 119 11.22 13.49 5.40
N LEU A 120 12.48 13.23 5.03
CA LEU A 120 12.83 12.08 4.18
C LEU A 120 12.51 10.75 4.87
N LYS A 121 12.77 10.66 6.19
CA LYS A 121 12.47 9.49 7.01
C LYS A 121 10.96 9.23 7.12
N ILE A 122 10.15 10.28 7.30
CA ILE A 122 8.69 10.19 7.28
C ILE A 122 8.21 9.60 5.95
N GLY A 123 8.76 10.08 4.82
CA GLY A 123 8.43 9.58 3.48
C GLY A 123 8.78 8.10 3.26
N GLY A 124 9.97 7.68 3.71
CA GLY A 124 10.43 6.29 3.59
C GLY A 124 9.62 5.29 4.43
N GLU A 125 9.09 5.72 5.57
CA GLU A 125 8.40 4.85 6.54
C GLU A 125 6.87 4.93 6.43
N THR A 126 6.34 5.54 5.36
CA THR A 126 4.89 5.76 5.17
C THR A 126 4.05 4.49 5.27
N LEU A 127 4.52 3.36 4.75
CA LEU A 127 3.80 2.08 4.84
C LEU A 127 3.70 1.57 6.28
N VAL A 128 4.78 1.71 7.05
CA VAL A 128 4.83 1.31 8.46
C VAL A 128 3.92 2.22 9.28
N ILE A 129 4.04 3.53 9.09
CA ILE A 129 3.20 4.55 9.72
C ILE A 129 1.73 4.28 9.42
N TYR A 130 1.38 4.03 8.16
CA TYR A 130 0.02 3.72 7.73
C TYR A 130 -0.54 2.48 8.43
N SER A 131 0.27 1.43 8.54
CA SER A 131 -0.14 0.19 9.20
C SER A 131 -0.42 0.42 10.69
N VAL A 132 0.49 1.12 11.39
CA VAL A 132 0.33 1.46 12.82
C VAL A 132 -0.84 2.43 13.03
N HIS A 133 -1.01 3.41 12.13
CA HIS A 133 -2.15 4.33 12.10
C HIS A 133 -3.47 3.58 12.01
N TYR A 134 -3.58 2.61 11.10
CA TYR A 134 -4.80 1.83 10.94
C TYR A 134 -5.11 1.02 12.20
N VAL A 135 -4.10 0.39 12.81
CA VAL A 135 -4.26 -0.37 14.05
C VAL A 135 -4.70 0.54 15.20
N LEU A 136 -4.10 1.72 15.37
CA LEU A 136 -4.44 2.65 16.45
C LEU A 136 -5.81 3.32 16.27
N LEU A 137 -6.14 3.72 15.05
CA LEU A 137 -7.39 4.44 14.79
C LEU A 137 -8.59 3.50 14.85
N TYR A 138 -8.49 2.32 14.22
CA TYR A 138 -9.60 1.36 14.13
C TYR A 138 -9.56 0.28 15.20
N GLY A 139 -8.45 0.12 15.92
CA GLY A 139 -8.32 -0.91 16.95
C GLY A 139 -8.22 -2.33 16.39
N THR A 140 -7.77 -2.52 15.15
CA THR A 140 -7.86 -3.79 14.40
C THR A 140 -7.30 -5.02 15.13
N TRP A 141 -6.28 -4.85 15.98
CA TRP A 141 -5.66 -5.95 16.73
C TRP A 141 -6.20 -6.10 18.16
N PHE A 142 -6.47 -4.98 18.84
CA PHE A 142 -6.79 -4.98 20.27
C PHE A 142 -8.28 -4.76 20.55
N GLY A 143 -9.10 -4.52 19.52
CA GLY A 143 -10.53 -4.20 19.64
C GLY A 143 -10.82 -2.81 20.22
N ILE A 144 -9.80 -2.10 20.69
CA ILE A 144 -9.88 -0.75 21.26
C ILE A 144 -9.10 0.18 20.33
N GLY A 145 -9.81 1.10 19.68
CA GLY A 145 -9.21 2.09 18.78
C GLY A 145 -9.76 3.48 19.07
N VAL A 146 -9.09 4.53 18.61
CA VAL A 146 -9.57 5.92 18.81
C VAL A 146 -11.01 6.08 18.31
N ARG A 147 -11.39 5.36 17.25
CA ARG A 147 -12.76 5.31 16.74
C ARG A 147 -13.80 4.84 17.77
N SER A 148 -13.46 3.92 18.67
CA SER A 148 -14.40 3.39 19.67
C SER A 148 -14.68 4.37 20.81
N LEU A 149 -13.88 5.45 20.94
CA LEU A 149 -14.06 6.47 21.99
C LEU A 149 -15.19 7.47 21.68
N GLY A 150 -15.81 7.40 20.50
CA GLY A 150 -16.94 8.25 20.14
C GLY A 150 -16.92 8.66 18.68
N SER A 151 -17.06 7.70 17.77
CA SER A 151 -17.22 8.01 16.36
C SER A 151 -18.43 8.93 16.14
N HIS A 152 -18.22 10.05 15.44
CA HIS A 152 -19.26 11.02 15.04
C HIS A 152 -19.94 11.83 16.16
N THR A 153 -19.48 11.73 17.40
CA THR A 153 -20.08 12.48 18.53
C THR A 153 -19.24 13.66 19.01
N TRP A 154 -18.00 13.79 18.52
CA TRP A 154 -17.04 14.78 18.99
C TRP A 154 -17.24 16.12 18.28
N SER A 155 -17.17 17.22 19.04
CA SER A 155 -17.22 18.56 18.46
C SER A 155 -15.94 18.87 17.66
N PRO A 156 -15.96 19.87 16.75
CA PRO A 156 -14.82 20.15 15.88
C PRO A 156 -13.53 20.48 16.62
N TRP A 157 -13.62 21.14 17.78
CA TRP A 157 -12.46 21.59 18.57
C TRP A 157 -11.67 20.44 19.21
N PRO A 158 -12.27 19.54 20.02
CA PRO A 158 -11.60 18.33 20.51
C PRO A 158 -11.05 17.45 19.38
N THR A 159 -11.76 17.38 18.25
CA THR A 159 -11.32 16.60 17.08
C THR A 159 -10.05 17.18 16.47
N ALA A 160 -9.97 18.51 16.33
CA ALA A 160 -8.79 19.19 15.81
C ALA A 160 -7.57 18.99 16.73
N ILE A 161 -7.76 19.14 18.05
CA ILE A 161 -6.71 18.91 19.04
C ILE A 161 -6.25 17.45 19.00
N GLY A 162 -7.20 16.50 18.97
CA GLY A 162 -6.90 15.07 18.85
C GLY A 162 -6.11 14.75 17.58
N ALA A 163 -6.46 15.35 16.44
CA ALA A 163 -5.74 15.17 15.19
C ALA A 163 -4.30 15.71 15.27
N ILE A 164 -4.08 16.86 15.91
CA ILE A 164 -2.74 17.44 16.10
C ILE A 164 -1.88 16.55 17.01
N VAL A 165 -2.43 16.11 18.15
CA VAL A 165 -1.74 15.21 19.09
C VAL A 165 -1.39 13.90 18.38
N PHE A 166 -2.32 13.37 17.60
CA PHE A 166 -2.13 12.13 16.86
C PHE A 166 -1.06 12.29 15.76
N LEU A 167 -1.01 13.41 15.05
CA LEU A 167 0.06 13.71 14.09
C LEU A 167 1.42 13.84 14.79
N ALA A 168 1.48 14.55 15.93
CA ALA A 168 2.69 14.70 16.72
C ALA A 168 3.20 13.35 17.26
N PHE A 169 2.29 12.45 17.65
CA PHE A 169 2.62 11.09 18.06
C PHE A 169 3.31 10.31 16.93
N PHE A 170 2.81 10.36 15.69
CA PHE A 170 3.47 9.70 14.56
C PHE A 170 4.82 10.32 14.20
N ALA A 171 4.93 11.66 14.25
CA ALA A 171 6.21 12.33 14.05
C ALA A 171 7.25 11.87 15.09
N PHE A 172 6.85 11.75 16.35
CA PHE A 172 7.68 11.21 17.44
C PHE A 172 8.05 9.74 17.22
N LEU A 173 7.10 8.91 16.78
CA LEU A 173 7.34 7.50 16.48
C LEU A 173 8.42 7.33 15.40
N ILE A 174 8.36 8.15 14.35
CA ILE A 174 9.32 8.12 13.24
C ILE A 174 10.69 8.61 13.68
N TYR A 175 10.73 9.62 14.55
CA TYR A 175 11.98 10.07 15.16
C TYR A 175 12.69 8.91 15.87
N ARG A 176 11.96 8.11 16.65
CA ARG A 176 12.47 6.96 17.43
C ARG A 176 12.46 5.61 16.72
N ILE A 177 12.15 5.56 15.41
CA ILE A 177 11.90 4.29 14.71
C ILE A 177 13.13 3.37 14.64
N GLU A 178 14.35 3.90 14.71
CA GLU A 178 15.58 3.10 14.74
C GLU A 178 15.74 2.35 16.07
N GLU A 179 15.46 3.01 17.19
CA GLU A 179 15.47 2.39 18.52
C GLU A 179 14.38 1.32 18.62
N ILE A 180 13.17 1.63 18.13
CA ILE A 180 12.05 0.69 18.10
C ILE A 180 12.39 -0.54 17.27
N ARG A 181 12.98 -0.33 16.08
CA ARG A 181 13.42 -1.43 15.21
C ARG A 181 14.51 -2.25 15.87
N TYR A 182 15.51 -1.63 16.50
CA TYR A 182 16.57 -2.35 17.21
C TYR A 182 15.99 -3.27 18.30
N ILE A 183 15.08 -2.75 19.13
CA ILE A 183 14.38 -3.52 20.15
C ILE A 183 13.58 -4.68 19.51
N LEU A 184 12.83 -4.38 18.45
CA LEU A 184 12.04 -5.38 17.73
C LEU A 184 12.91 -6.49 17.13
N TYR A 185 14.01 -6.12 16.46
CA TYR A 185 14.94 -7.08 15.84
C TYR A 185 15.69 -7.91 16.86
N HIS A 186 15.87 -7.46 18.10
CA HIS A 186 16.53 -8.26 19.12
C HIS A 186 15.55 -9.20 19.84
N ILE A 187 14.32 -8.72 20.12
CA ILE A 187 13.31 -9.48 20.86
C ILE A 187 12.58 -10.50 19.96
N VAL A 188 12.17 -10.12 18.75
CA VAL A 188 11.33 -10.96 17.87
C VAL A 188 12.01 -12.25 17.41
N PRO A 189 13.28 -12.30 16.95
CA PRO A 189 13.86 -13.56 16.49
C PRO A 189 14.02 -14.59 17.61
N HIS A 190 14.08 -14.18 18.88
CA HIS A 190 14.08 -15.11 20.00
C HIS A 190 12.78 -15.93 20.03
N TYR A 191 11.62 -15.26 19.89
CA TYR A 191 10.31 -15.92 19.89
C TYR A 191 9.93 -16.54 18.53
N ALA A 192 10.24 -15.87 17.42
CA ALA A 192 9.92 -16.35 16.08
C ALA A 192 10.76 -17.57 15.70
N GLY A 193 12.05 -17.59 16.04
CA GLY A 193 12.95 -18.73 15.77
C GLY A 193 12.46 -20.01 16.43
N LEU A 194 11.95 -19.92 17.66
CA LEU A 194 11.29 -21.03 18.36
C LEU A 194 10.05 -21.51 17.59
N TYR A 195 9.15 -20.60 17.21
CA TYR A 195 7.91 -20.94 16.51
C TYR A 195 8.16 -21.58 15.12
N TYR A 196 9.05 -21.02 14.30
CA TYR A 196 9.42 -21.57 12.99
C TYR A 196 10.05 -22.97 13.12
N ARG A 197 10.84 -23.22 14.17
CA ARG A 197 11.44 -24.52 14.45
C ARG A 197 10.38 -25.55 14.82
N PHE A 198 9.41 -25.18 15.66
CA PHE A 198 8.27 -26.04 15.99
C PHE A 198 7.38 -26.35 14.78
N LEU A 199 7.05 -25.34 13.97
CA LEU A 199 6.20 -25.49 12.79
C LEU A 199 6.83 -26.43 11.75
N ARG A 200 8.15 -26.28 11.50
CA ARG A 200 8.91 -27.15 10.58
C ARG A 200 8.88 -28.62 11.04
N ILE A 201 9.03 -28.89 12.33
CA ILE A 201 8.99 -30.25 12.88
C ILE A 201 7.59 -30.85 12.74
N LYS A 202 6.55 -30.07 13.04
CA LYS A 202 5.15 -30.52 12.95
C LYS A 202 4.76 -30.85 11.50
N LEU A 203 5.12 -30.00 10.55
CA LEU A 203 4.91 -30.23 9.11
C LEU A 203 5.65 -31.47 8.61
N ARG A 204 6.91 -31.67 9.02
CA ARG A 204 7.71 -32.83 8.61
C ARG A 204 7.09 -34.14 9.13
N ARG A 205 6.65 -34.18 10.39
CA ARG A 205 5.94 -35.34 10.96
C ARG A 205 4.63 -35.62 10.24
N PHE A 206 3.84 -34.58 9.98
CA PHE A 206 2.58 -34.71 9.24
C PHE A 206 2.75 -35.28 7.83
N TYR A 207 3.79 -34.84 7.10
CA TYR A 207 4.07 -35.37 5.76
C TYR A 207 4.53 -36.83 5.79
N ILE A 208 5.34 -37.22 6.78
CA ILE A 208 5.81 -38.61 6.93
C ILE A 208 4.63 -39.55 7.26
N ASP A 209 3.77 -39.18 8.21
CA ASP A 209 2.60 -39.96 8.60
C ASP A 209 1.62 -40.13 7.43
N LYS A 210 1.33 -39.03 6.70
CA LYS A 210 0.47 -39.09 5.52
C LYS A 210 1.07 -39.96 4.40
N ARG A 211 2.40 -39.95 4.22
CA ARG A 211 3.09 -40.81 3.26
C ARG A 211 2.98 -42.29 3.63
N GLU A 212 3.12 -42.64 4.90
CA GLU A 212 2.98 -44.02 5.38
C GLU A 212 1.55 -44.53 5.23
N GLN A 213 0.55 -43.71 5.55
CA GLN A 213 -0.87 -44.04 5.32
C GLN A 213 -1.18 -44.25 3.83
N LEU A 214 -0.66 -43.39 2.95
CA LEU A 214 -0.80 -43.55 1.50
C LEU A 214 -0.13 -44.85 1.03
N ALA A 215 1.09 -45.14 1.48
CA ALA A 215 1.80 -46.37 1.13
C ALA A 215 1.06 -47.63 1.59
N ALA A 216 0.47 -47.62 2.79
CA ALA A 216 -0.35 -48.72 3.31
C ALA A 216 -1.65 -48.91 2.49
N MET A 217 -2.31 -47.82 2.09
CA MET A 217 -3.49 -47.90 1.20
C MET A 217 -3.16 -48.49 -0.17
N PHE A 218 -2.03 -48.08 -0.78
CA PHE A 218 -1.61 -48.63 -2.07
C PHE A 218 -1.16 -50.08 -1.97
N ALA A 219 -0.46 -50.47 -0.90
CA ALA A 219 -0.05 -51.86 -0.67
C ALA A 219 -1.23 -52.80 -0.41
N GLY A 220 -2.27 -52.34 0.30
CA GLY A 220 -3.48 -53.13 0.58
C GLY A 220 -4.38 -53.33 -0.65
N LYS A 221 -4.22 -52.52 -1.70
CA LYS A 221 -5.03 -52.58 -2.94
C LYS A 221 -4.41 -53.48 -4.03
N VAL A 222 -3.18 -53.97 -3.82
CA VAL A 222 -2.42 -54.80 -4.77
C VAL A 222 -2.53 -56.30 -4.45
N ARG A 223 -3.39 -56.69 -3.50
CA ARG A 223 -3.61 -58.09 -3.10
C ARG A 223 -4.99 -58.59 -3.48
#